data_AF-A0AB73Q6F4-F1
#
_entry.id   AF-A0AB73Q6F4-F1
#
_cell.length_a   1.000
_cell.length_b   1.000
_cell.length_c   1.000
_cell.angle_alpha   90.00
_cell.angle_beta   90.00
_cell.angle_gamma   90.00
#
_symmetry.space_group_name_H-M   'P 1'
#
loop_
_entity.id
_entity.type
_entity.pdbx_description
1 polymer ?
#
loop_
_entity_poly.entity_id
_entity_poly.type
_entity_poly.pdbx_seq_one_letter_code
_entity_poly.pdbx_strand_id
1 'polypeptide(L)'
;MNEGEFTVKAGAKATATTINGGTFDVQAGAAIEDTLFNAVDFTLVDKATANNTTVNDSKLTINKGAIANNSLVKGGKFDLMARAQAHKLVVENGRALISGHLVNAAFTDSTVIFDRTANIGGTIDANKDSILSVQGGATTQNADLNLAGNMKLFSADAPLTAVRTASRAAFAGNNGKPAQFAFKKVKLAGGSIDMSKSNAQLTMASLAGRGHFNLGSALFSQSSAPLKIAGDAAGTFDVQINSSGVVPANMDVVDVKGKNTAHFVLANGPVDLGNYKHSLISDGKGGFKLVADKTKLTSNTAGILAVANTMPVIFNAELSSINNRLDKQSSAANDSGVWLTYLNDSYDVKGTATNFNQKLSGMTLGGDKAIELGDAVFSVGSFASHTSSNIKSDYQSSGSVESNSLGAYVQYLANSGYYLNGVFKTNQFKQTLSVTSQANNATGAANFSGMGLAVKAGKHINIDAMYVSPYVALNTFSSGKSQYKLSNGMEAQNQGSRTTTGTLGMNTGYRFVLNSGAEIRPYAIFSVDHDLMASNKVMINNEMFDNSLKGTRANAGVGINVNLTSNLSIGSEVKVSKGKNITTPMTINMGVAYTF
;
A
#
# COMPACT_ATOMS: atom_id res chain seq x y z
N MET A 1 55.68 25.53 -14.32
CA MET A 1 56.38 24.57 -13.47
C MET A 1 55.99 23.17 -13.89
N ASN A 2 56.94 22.33 -14.30
CA ASN A 2 56.67 20.93 -14.64
C ASN A 2 56.91 19.99 -13.45
N GLU A 3 57.95 20.27 -12.67
CA GLU A 3 58.27 19.63 -11.39
C GLU A 3 58.97 20.65 -10.47
N GLY A 4 59.29 20.28 -9.23
CA GLY A 4 60.01 21.11 -8.26
C GLY A 4 59.09 21.82 -7.26
N GLU A 5 59.65 22.77 -6.51
CA GLU A 5 58.93 23.58 -5.52
C GLU A 5 58.97 25.06 -5.92
N PHE A 6 57.81 25.71 -5.91
CA PHE A 6 57.69 27.15 -6.16
C PHE A 6 56.78 27.79 -5.10
N THR A 7 57.32 28.78 -4.38
CA THR A 7 56.61 29.47 -3.29
C THR A 7 56.34 30.93 -3.64
N VAL A 8 55.08 31.34 -3.63
CA VAL A 8 54.67 32.76 -3.70
C VAL A 8 54.61 33.31 -2.27
N LYS A 9 55.54 34.18 -1.92
CA LYS A 9 55.62 34.76 -0.56
C LYS A 9 54.52 35.78 -0.29
N ALA A 10 54.24 36.05 0.99
CA ALA A 10 53.28 37.06 1.42
C ALA A 10 53.50 38.41 0.71
N GLY A 11 52.42 39.02 0.21
CA GLY A 11 52.47 40.28 -0.55
C GLY A 11 52.98 40.17 -1.99
N ALA A 12 53.51 39.00 -2.40
CA ALA A 12 53.90 38.76 -3.78
C ALA A 12 52.71 38.29 -4.62
N LYS A 13 52.84 38.47 -5.94
CA LYS A 13 51.86 38.04 -6.94
C LYS A 13 52.54 37.21 -8.02
N ALA A 14 52.00 36.03 -8.31
CA ALA A 14 52.35 35.25 -9.50
C ALA A 14 51.28 35.41 -10.57
N THR A 15 51.68 35.59 -11.83
CA THR A 15 50.76 35.83 -12.96
C THR A 15 51.08 34.88 -14.11
N ALA A 16 50.07 34.52 -14.91
CA ALA A 16 50.24 33.71 -16.13
C ALA A 16 51.04 32.42 -15.88
N THR A 17 50.65 31.67 -14.85
CA THR A 17 51.41 30.53 -14.35
C THR A 17 50.75 29.21 -14.75
N THR A 18 51.52 28.29 -15.33
CA THR A 18 51.07 26.91 -15.61
C THR A 18 51.81 25.93 -14.71
N ILE A 19 51.06 25.11 -13.98
CA ILE A 19 51.55 24.10 -13.04
C ILE A 19 51.14 22.71 -13.54
N ASN A 20 52.12 21.91 -13.97
CA ASN A 20 51.93 20.56 -14.50
C ASN A 20 52.40 19.45 -13.54
N GLY A 21 53.06 19.81 -12.44
CA GLY A 21 53.62 18.89 -11.45
C GLY A 21 54.47 19.62 -10.41
N GLY A 22 54.84 18.93 -9.34
CA GLY A 22 55.58 19.48 -8.20
C GLY A 22 54.70 20.17 -7.15
N THR A 23 55.32 20.92 -6.24
CA THR A 23 54.66 21.64 -5.14
C THR A 23 54.58 23.13 -5.46
N PHE A 24 53.37 23.66 -5.56
CA PHE A 24 53.12 25.09 -5.71
C PHE A 24 52.51 25.65 -4.42
N ASP A 25 53.32 26.36 -3.64
CA ASP A 25 52.93 26.93 -2.36
C ASP A 25 52.60 28.43 -2.49
N VAL A 26 51.49 28.86 -1.92
CA VAL A 26 51.05 30.27 -1.93
C VAL A 26 50.83 30.67 -0.49
N GLN A 27 51.65 31.58 0.02
CA GLN A 27 51.61 31.99 1.41
C GLN A 27 50.45 32.94 1.70
N ALA A 28 50.15 33.12 2.99
CA ALA A 28 49.10 34.00 3.43
C ALA A 28 49.29 35.44 2.92
N GLY A 29 48.23 36.03 2.36
CA GLY A 29 48.26 37.38 1.78
C GLY A 29 48.97 37.48 0.43
N ALA A 30 49.39 36.37 -0.17
CA ALA A 30 49.88 36.35 -1.55
C ALA A 30 48.72 36.30 -2.57
N ALA A 31 49.02 36.58 -3.84
CA ALA A 31 48.06 36.50 -4.92
C ALA A 31 48.55 35.64 -6.09
N ILE A 32 47.63 34.93 -6.72
CA ILE A 32 47.85 34.29 -8.02
C ILE A 32 46.82 34.78 -9.03
N GLU A 33 47.24 34.94 -10.28
CA GLU A 33 46.40 35.40 -11.38
C GLU A 33 46.70 34.60 -12.64
N ASP A 34 45.66 34.31 -13.42
CA ASP A 34 45.75 33.58 -14.70
C ASP A 34 46.57 32.30 -14.54
N THR A 35 46.15 31.47 -13.58
CA THR A 35 46.88 30.26 -13.18
C THR A 35 46.16 29.00 -13.66
N LEU A 36 46.89 28.13 -14.34
CA LEU A 36 46.44 26.83 -14.82
C LEU A 36 47.09 25.70 -14.00
N PHE A 37 46.28 24.87 -13.37
CA PHE A 37 46.71 23.62 -12.71
C PHE A 37 46.29 22.42 -13.56
N ASN A 38 47.26 21.59 -13.96
CA ASN A 38 47.04 20.35 -14.69
C ASN A 38 47.43 19.16 -13.81
N ALA A 39 46.47 18.35 -13.39
CA ALA A 39 46.68 17.17 -12.53
C ALA A 39 47.49 17.45 -11.23
N VAL A 40 47.38 18.66 -10.67
CA VAL A 40 48.02 19.07 -9.41
C VAL A 40 46.99 19.62 -8.45
N ASP A 41 46.90 18.99 -7.27
CA ASP A 41 46.08 19.47 -6.17
C ASP A 41 46.65 20.76 -5.60
N PHE A 42 45.80 21.77 -5.40
CA PHE A 42 46.18 23.07 -4.88
C PHE A 42 45.29 23.52 -3.72
N THR A 43 45.92 24.13 -2.72
CA THR A 43 45.24 24.70 -1.57
C THR A 43 45.58 26.18 -1.44
N LEU A 44 44.57 27.05 -1.53
CA LEU A 44 44.68 28.47 -1.28
C LEU A 44 44.50 28.74 0.22
N VAL A 45 45.51 29.33 0.87
CA VAL A 45 45.57 29.53 2.32
C VAL A 45 45.02 30.90 2.77
N ASP A 46 44.93 31.11 4.08
CA ASP A 46 44.32 32.31 4.70
C ASP A 46 44.80 33.63 4.08
N LYS A 47 43.87 34.54 3.78
CA LYS A 47 44.08 35.84 3.13
C LYS A 47 44.71 35.82 1.74
N ALA A 48 45.05 34.65 1.19
CA ALA A 48 45.52 34.58 -0.18
C ALA A 48 44.36 34.75 -1.17
N THR A 49 44.67 35.30 -2.35
CA THR A 49 43.68 35.54 -3.42
C THR A 49 44.09 34.80 -4.69
N ALA A 50 43.14 34.07 -5.30
CA ALA A 50 43.32 33.47 -6.60
C ALA A 50 42.34 34.10 -7.60
N ASN A 51 42.84 34.67 -8.69
CA ASN A 51 42.05 35.25 -9.76
C ASN A 51 42.25 34.45 -11.04
N ASN A 52 41.18 34.17 -11.78
CA ASN A 52 41.24 33.49 -13.08
C ASN A 52 42.01 32.17 -13.01
N THR A 53 41.51 31.24 -12.18
CA THR A 53 42.17 29.95 -11.96
C THR A 53 41.46 28.86 -12.76
N THR A 54 42.21 28.13 -13.59
CA THR A 54 41.71 26.92 -14.26
C THR A 54 42.35 25.69 -13.65
N VAL A 55 41.54 24.68 -13.33
CA VAL A 55 41.99 23.42 -12.74
C VAL A 55 41.46 22.26 -13.58
N ASN A 56 42.36 21.46 -14.15
CA ASN A 56 42.04 20.28 -14.93
C ASN A 56 42.35 19.03 -14.12
N ASP A 57 41.34 18.18 -13.92
CA ASP A 57 41.42 16.85 -13.30
C ASP A 57 42.13 16.83 -11.93
N SER A 58 42.03 17.92 -11.17
CA SER A 58 42.69 18.09 -9.87
C SER A 58 41.77 18.71 -8.81
N LYS A 59 42.22 18.74 -7.57
CA LYS A 59 41.50 19.36 -6.46
C LYS A 59 41.98 20.80 -6.20
N LEU A 60 41.03 21.74 -6.17
CA LEU A 60 41.22 23.09 -5.65
C LEU A 60 40.54 23.23 -4.29
N THR A 61 41.30 23.49 -3.23
CA THR A 61 40.76 23.76 -1.88
C THR A 61 40.97 25.23 -1.54
N ILE A 62 39.91 25.95 -1.20
CA ILE A 62 39.96 27.34 -0.74
C ILE A 62 39.72 27.33 0.77
N ASN A 63 40.77 27.60 1.55
CA ASN A 63 40.68 27.59 3.01
C ASN A 63 40.05 28.86 3.57
N LYS A 64 39.72 28.81 4.87
CA LYS A 64 39.21 29.94 5.65
C LYS A 64 40.00 31.22 5.35
N GLY A 65 39.27 32.32 5.08
CA GLY A 65 39.84 33.65 4.86
C GLY A 65 40.47 33.86 3.47
N ALA A 66 40.58 32.82 2.66
CA ALA A 66 41.03 32.92 1.27
C ALA A 66 39.87 33.32 0.34
N ILE A 67 40.22 33.92 -0.81
CA ILE A 67 39.25 34.38 -1.81
C ILE A 67 39.64 33.83 -3.19
N ALA A 68 38.71 33.14 -3.85
CA ALA A 68 38.86 32.69 -5.23
C ALA A 68 37.88 33.44 -6.14
N ASN A 69 38.38 34.07 -7.20
CA ASN A 69 37.57 34.79 -8.18
C ASN A 69 37.76 34.15 -9.56
N ASN A 70 36.64 33.90 -10.26
CA ASN A 70 36.63 33.36 -11.61
C ASN A 70 37.40 32.03 -11.72
N SER A 71 36.96 31.02 -10.97
CA SER A 71 37.55 29.69 -10.99
C SER A 71 36.81 28.77 -11.95
N LEU A 72 37.54 28.07 -12.81
CA LEU A 72 37.04 27.04 -13.73
C LEU A 72 37.64 25.69 -13.33
N VAL A 73 36.80 24.72 -13.00
CA VAL A 73 37.22 23.36 -12.64
C VAL A 73 36.65 22.38 -13.65
N LYS A 74 37.52 21.63 -14.34
CA LYS A 74 37.16 20.63 -15.35
C LYS A 74 37.56 19.25 -14.86
N GLY A 75 36.61 18.33 -14.71
CA GLY A 75 36.85 16.94 -14.25
C GLY A 75 37.24 16.79 -12.77
N GLY A 76 37.79 17.85 -12.17
CA GLY A 76 38.35 17.88 -10.82
C GLY A 76 37.35 18.18 -9.69
N LYS A 77 37.90 18.59 -8.55
CA LYS A 77 37.14 18.90 -7.33
C LYS A 77 37.38 20.32 -6.85
N PHE A 78 36.33 21.01 -6.44
CA PHE A 78 36.39 22.32 -5.78
C PHE A 78 35.88 22.24 -4.34
N ASP A 79 36.72 22.51 -3.35
CA ASP A 79 36.35 22.55 -1.93
C ASP A 79 36.42 24.00 -1.42
N LEU A 80 35.27 24.63 -1.20
CA LEU A 80 35.18 25.95 -0.57
C LEU A 80 34.93 25.78 0.93
N MET A 81 35.96 25.94 1.75
CA MET A 81 35.85 25.70 3.19
C MET A 81 35.03 26.78 3.90
N ALA A 82 34.57 26.49 5.12
CA ALA A 82 33.83 27.46 5.92
C ALA A 82 34.64 28.76 6.11
N ARG A 83 33.97 29.91 5.97
CA ARG A 83 34.56 31.27 6.00
C ARG A 83 35.56 31.58 4.87
N ALA A 84 35.65 30.75 3.85
CA ALA A 84 36.27 31.10 2.58
C ALA A 84 35.26 31.81 1.66
N GLN A 85 35.75 32.48 0.62
CA GLN A 85 34.89 33.14 -0.37
C GLN A 85 35.24 32.70 -1.79
N ALA A 86 34.21 32.50 -2.61
CA ALA A 86 34.36 32.28 -4.04
C ALA A 86 33.37 33.15 -4.83
N HIS A 87 33.85 33.80 -5.87
CA HIS A 87 33.03 34.58 -6.80
C HIS A 87 33.18 34.02 -8.21
N LYS A 88 32.07 33.73 -8.88
CA LYS A 88 32.03 33.20 -10.26
C LYS A 88 32.79 31.87 -10.38
N LEU A 89 32.21 30.81 -9.83
CA LEU A 89 32.72 29.44 -9.95
C LEU A 89 32.08 28.73 -11.15
N VAL A 90 32.86 28.08 -12.00
CA VAL A 90 32.37 27.19 -13.04
C VAL A 90 32.93 25.79 -12.79
N VAL A 91 32.06 24.79 -12.77
CA VAL A 91 32.46 23.37 -12.67
C VAL A 91 31.85 22.61 -13.83
N GLU A 92 32.71 21.90 -14.56
CA GLU A 92 32.37 21.08 -15.72
C GLU A 92 32.83 19.65 -15.47
N ASN A 93 31.92 18.67 -15.55
CA ASN A 93 32.22 17.25 -15.33
C ASN A 93 32.91 16.97 -13.97
N GLY A 94 32.70 17.82 -12.97
CA GLY A 94 33.47 17.82 -11.73
C GLY A 94 32.60 17.73 -10.47
N ARG A 95 33.25 17.91 -9.32
CA ARG A 95 32.58 17.94 -8.01
C ARG A 95 32.85 19.23 -7.27
N ALA A 96 31.87 19.74 -6.53
CA ALA A 96 32.08 20.86 -5.63
C ALA A 96 31.49 20.61 -4.24
N LEU A 97 32.25 20.93 -3.20
CA LEU A 97 31.79 21.00 -1.81
C LEU A 97 31.88 22.45 -1.35
N ILE A 98 30.74 23.06 -1.03
CA ILE A 98 30.64 24.46 -0.67
C ILE A 98 30.20 24.55 0.79
N SER A 99 31.11 24.95 1.67
CA SER A 99 30.87 25.28 3.07
C SER A 99 31.05 26.78 3.38
N GLY A 100 31.64 27.54 2.44
CA GLY A 100 31.90 28.99 2.55
C GLY A 100 30.87 29.87 1.85
N HIS A 101 31.26 31.12 1.56
CA HIS A 101 30.43 32.10 0.84
C HIS A 101 30.69 32.00 -0.67
N LEU A 102 29.67 31.61 -1.44
CA LEU A 102 29.74 31.50 -2.90
C LEU A 102 28.77 32.49 -3.54
N VAL A 103 29.27 33.29 -4.47
CA VAL A 103 28.45 34.22 -5.26
C VAL A 103 28.68 33.98 -6.74
N ASN A 104 27.59 33.69 -7.46
CA ASN A 104 27.58 33.31 -8.88
C ASN A 104 28.30 31.98 -9.16
N ALA A 105 27.57 31.00 -9.69
CA ALA A 105 28.17 29.75 -10.10
C ALA A 105 27.42 29.09 -11.27
N ALA A 106 28.17 28.35 -12.10
CA ALA A 106 27.62 27.53 -13.17
C ALA A 106 28.14 26.10 -13.07
N PHE A 107 27.24 25.13 -13.20
CA PHE A 107 27.52 23.71 -13.05
C PHE A 107 26.98 22.93 -14.25
N THR A 108 27.88 22.26 -14.96
CA THR A 108 27.56 21.40 -16.11
C THR A 108 28.04 19.99 -15.83
N ASP A 109 27.16 19.00 -15.93
CA ASP A 109 27.46 17.58 -15.67
C ASP A 109 28.19 17.35 -14.34
N SER A 110 27.84 18.14 -13.31
CA SER A 110 28.60 18.25 -12.06
C SER A 110 27.79 17.83 -10.85
N THR A 111 28.46 17.30 -9.82
CA THR A 111 27.84 17.00 -8.52
C THR A 111 28.30 18.02 -7.48
N VAL A 112 27.36 18.76 -6.91
CA VAL A 112 27.64 19.87 -6.00
C VAL A 112 26.93 19.68 -4.67
N ILE A 113 27.61 20.01 -3.58
CA ILE A 113 27.05 19.97 -2.24
C ILE A 113 27.15 21.37 -1.65
N PHE A 114 26.00 21.92 -1.26
CA PHE A 114 25.92 23.06 -0.35
C PHE A 114 25.78 22.49 1.07
N ASP A 115 26.89 22.53 1.80
CA ASP A 115 27.00 22.07 3.17
C ASP A 115 26.25 23.02 4.12
N ARG A 116 25.99 22.58 5.36
CA ARG A 116 25.16 23.30 6.34
C ARG A 116 25.62 24.72 6.68
N THR A 117 26.88 25.08 6.40
CA THR A 117 27.42 26.42 6.67
C THR A 117 27.53 27.29 5.41
N ALA A 118 27.14 26.77 4.25
CA ALA A 118 27.23 27.48 2.99
C ALA A 118 26.38 28.75 3.02
N ASN A 119 26.92 29.83 2.46
CA ASN A 119 26.18 31.05 2.19
C ASN A 119 26.21 31.29 0.68
N ILE A 120 25.07 31.18 0.01
CA ILE A 120 24.95 31.21 -1.44
C ILE A 120 24.18 32.45 -1.86
N GLY A 121 24.78 33.23 -2.77
CA GLY A 121 24.18 34.42 -3.35
C GLY A 121 24.42 34.53 -4.86
N GLY A 122 23.81 35.54 -5.48
CA GLY A 122 23.94 35.75 -6.92
C GLY A 122 23.21 34.68 -7.73
N THR A 123 23.67 34.43 -8.96
CA THR A 123 23.02 33.49 -9.89
C THR A 123 23.66 32.10 -9.83
N ILE A 124 22.86 31.07 -9.63
CA ILE A 124 23.29 29.66 -9.65
C ILE A 124 22.66 28.97 -10.86
N ASP A 125 23.48 28.65 -11.85
CA ASP A 125 23.09 27.93 -13.05
C ASP A 125 23.47 26.46 -12.91
N ALA A 126 22.48 25.58 -12.78
CA ALA A 126 22.68 24.13 -12.79
C ALA A 126 22.10 23.55 -14.07
N ASN A 127 22.98 23.28 -15.04
CA ASN A 127 22.62 22.73 -16.34
C ASN A 127 22.09 21.30 -16.23
N LYS A 128 21.63 20.78 -17.37
CA LYS A 128 21.17 19.40 -17.49
C LYS A 128 22.22 18.44 -16.90
N ASP A 129 21.75 17.37 -16.28
CA ASP A 129 22.55 16.29 -15.69
C ASP A 129 23.43 16.68 -14.48
N SER A 130 23.49 17.96 -14.10
CA SER A 130 24.04 18.40 -12.81
C SER A 130 23.15 17.98 -11.64
N ILE A 131 23.77 17.63 -10.51
CA ILE A 131 23.10 17.28 -9.25
C ILE A 131 23.54 18.25 -8.16
N LEU A 132 22.59 18.98 -7.59
CA LEU A 132 22.78 19.85 -6.43
C LEU A 132 22.21 19.20 -5.18
N SER A 133 23.02 19.02 -4.15
CA SER A 133 22.59 18.57 -2.83
C SER A 133 22.68 19.73 -1.84
N VAL A 134 21.56 20.13 -1.25
CA VAL A 134 21.52 21.24 -0.28
C VAL A 134 21.18 20.70 1.10
N GLN A 135 22.06 20.92 2.08
CA GLN A 135 21.82 20.54 3.47
C GLN A 135 21.08 21.63 4.23
N GLY A 136 20.21 21.22 5.17
CA GLY A 136 19.59 22.14 6.11
C GLY A 136 20.64 22.94 6.89
N GLY A 137 20.45 24.26 6.96
CA GLY A 137 21.42 25.21 7.52
C GLY A 137 22.11 26.07 6.47
N ALA A 138 22.25 25.58 5.22
CA ALA A 138 22.75 26.39 4.13
C ALA A 138 21.83 27.61 3.90
N THR A 139 22.43 28.80 3.77
CA THR A 139 21.70 30.04 3.49
C THR A 139 21.68 30.30 2.00
N THR A 140 20.52 30.13 1.35
CA THR A 140 20.34 30.28 -0.10
C THR A 140 19.35 31.39 -0.50
N GLN A 141 18.80 32.12 0.48
CA GLN A 141 17.71 33.09 0.28
C GLN A 141 18.06 34.25 -0.66
N ASN A 142 19.35 34.54 -0.86
CA ASN A 142 19.84 35.61 -1.73
C ASN A 142 20.23 35.11 -3.12
N ALA A 143 20.07 33.81 -3.40
CA ALA A 143 20.44 33.20 -4.67
C ALA A 143 19.27 33.15 -5.65
N ASP A 144 19.53 33.50 -6.91
CA ASP A 144 18.67 33.24 -8.05
C ASP A 144 19.08 31.89 -8.66
N LEU A 145 18.19 30.91 -8.64
CA LEU A 145 18.43 29.54 -9.11
C LEU A 145 17.83 29.32 -10.51
N ASN A 146 18.68 28.96 -11.46
CA ASN A 146 18.28 28.42 -12.76
C ASN A 146 18.61 26.92 -12.81
N LEU A 147 17.59 26.07 -12.86
CA LEU A 147 17.76 24.62 -12.68
C LEU A 147 17.20 23.83 -13.88
N ALA A 148 18.11 23.31 -14.70
CA ALA A 148 17.83 22.27 -15.70
C ALA A 148 18.19 20.87 -15.17
N GLY A 149 19.07 20.78 -14.17
CA GLY A 149 19.47 19.54 -13.50
C GLY A 149 18.54 19.12 -12.35
N ASN A 150 19.08 18.35 -11.41
CA ASN A 150 18.34 17.83 -10.26
C ASN A 150 18.86 18.43 -8.95
N MET A 151 17.97 18.92 -8.09
CA MET A 151 18.29 19.38 -6.75
C MET A 151 17.68 18.45 -5.71
N LYS A 152 18.41 18.13 -4.65
CA LYS A 152 17.96 17.32 -3.51
C LYS A 152 18.12 18.12 -2.22
N LEU A 153 17.05 18.18 -1.42
CA LEU A 153 17.03 18.89 -0.15
C LEU A 153 17.10 17.90 1.02
N PHE A 154 18.11 18.05 1.86
CA PHE A 154 18.40 17.15 2.99
C PHE A 154 18.20 17.85 4.33
N SER A 155 17.75 17.13 5.37
CA SER A 155 17.71 17.70 6.72
C SER A 155 19.11 18.13 7.20
N ALA A 156 19.16 19.03 8.19
CA ALA A 156 20.42 19.51 8.76
C ALA A 156 21.26 18.38 9.38
N ASP A 157 20.60 17.33 9.88
CA ASP A 157 21.23 16.18 10.54
C ASP A 157 21.61 15.06 9.56
N ALA A 158 21.38 15.24 8.25
CA ALA A 158 21.72 14.23 7.25
C ALA A 158 23.25 14.02 7.17
N PRO A 159 23.75 12.77 7.31
CA PRO A 159 25.19 12.52 7.25
C PRO A 159 25.75 12.86 5.87
N LEU A 160 26.92 13.48 5.83
CA LEU A 160 27.60 13.89 4.59
C LEU A 160 27.80 12.73 3.60
N THR A 161 27.90 11.49 4.06
CA THR A 161 27.99 10.29 3.22
C THR A 161 26.73 10.04 2.40
N ALA A 162 25.54 10.27 2.97
CA ALA A 162 24.26 10.20 2.26
C ALA A 162 24.12 11.35 1.24
N VAL A 163 24.59 12.54 1.60
CA VAL A 163 24.56 13.73 0.73
C VAL A 163 25.55 13.61 -0.45
N ARG A 164 26.72 12.98 -0.23
CA ARG A 164 27.76 12.75 -1.25
C ARG A 164 27.41 11.68 -2.28
N THR A 165 26.74 10.62 -1.86
CA THR A 165 26.44 9.47 -2.73
C THR A 165 25.18 9.69 -3.55
N ALA A 166 24.37 10.71 -3.25
CA ALA A 166 23.01 10.84 -3.77
C ALA A 166 22.14 9.56 -3.54
N SER A 167 22.62 8.64 -2.68
CA SER A 167 22.08 7.31 -2.44
C SER A 167 21.15 7.30 -1.23
N ARG A 168 20.27 6.29 -1.23
CA ARG A 168 19.29 6.02 -0.17
C ARG A 168 20.01 5.66 1.13
N ALA A 169 20.16 6.60 2.07
CA ALA A 169 20.48 6.26 3.46
C ALA A 169 19.96 7.30 4.45
N ALA A 170 19.16 6.77 5.38
CA ALA A 170 18.80 7.25 6.72
C ALA A 170 18.10 8.61 6.85
N PHE A 171 16.79 8.55 7.11
CA PHE A 171 16.08 9.57 7.88
C PHE A 171 16.81 9.73 9.23
N ALA A 172 17.60 10.80 9.38
CA ALA A 172 18.12 11.20 10.68
C ALA A 172 17.01 11.88 11.50
N GLY A 173 16.96 11.56 12.80
CA GLY A 173 15.89 11.89 13.73
C GLY A 173 15.45 13.34 13.68
N ASN A 174 14.17 13.54 13.44
CA ASN A 174 13.56 14.85 13.30
C ASN A 174 13.26 15.43 14.68
N ASN A 175 13.89 16.53 15.07
CA ASN A 175 13.51 17.35 16.24
C ASN A 175 12.17 18.12 16.02
N GLY A 176 11.26 17.56 15.23
CA GLY A 176 9.91 18.06 14.99
C GLY A 176 9.77 19.33 14.14
N LYS A 177 10.86 20.01 13.76
CA LYS A 177 10.80 21.22 12.92
C LYS A 177 11.21 20.94 11.46
N PRO A 178 10.39 21.35 10.48
CA PRO A 178 10.72 21.33 9.05
C PRO A 178 12.05 21.99 8.70
N ALA A 179 12.90 21.33 7.91
CA ALA A 179 14.07 21.97 7.33
C ALA A 179 13.63 23.10 6.39
N GLN A 180 14.13 24.32 6.62
CA GLN A 180 13.74 25.51 5.85
C GLN A 180 14.77 25.77 4.75
N PHE A 181 14.29 25.89 3.52
CA PHE A 181 15.08 26.30 2.36
C PHE A 181 14.45 27.51 1.72
N ALA A 182 15.28 28.42 1.22
CA ALA A 182 14.81 29.64 0.59
C ALA A 182 15.66 29.98 -0.63
N PHE A 183 15.05 30.45 -1.71
CA PHE A 183 15.74 31.06 -2.84
C PHE A 183 15.06 32.38 -3.19
N LYS A 184 15.79 33.31 -3.82
CA LYS A 184 15.19 34.56 -4.25
C LYS A 184 14.31 34.30 -5.47
N LYS A 185 14.90 33.94 -6.60
CA LYS A 185 14.16 33.51 -7.81
C LYS A 185 14.44 32.06 -8.10
N VAL A 186 13.43 31.30 -8.50
CA VAL A 186 13.59 29.93 -9.00
C VAL A 186 13.04 29.85 -10.41
N LYS A 187 13.89 29.52 -11.37
CA LYS A 187 13.51 29.23 -12.75
C LYS A 187 13.86 27.77 -13.06
N LEU A 188 12.85 26.94 -13.24
CA LEU A 188 13.05 25.57 -13.68
C LEU A 188 13.08 25.51 -15.21
N ALA A 189 14.09 24.86 -15.76
CA ALA A 189 14.30 24.65 -17.19
C ALA A 189 14.22 23.15 -17.54
N GLY A 190 13.19 22.49 -17.04
CA GLY A 190 13.00 21.04 -17.10
C GLY A 190 13.58 20.26 -15.92
N GLY A 191 14.28 20.95 -15.01
CA GLY A 191 14.90 20.34 -13.83
C GLY A 191 13.91 19.91 -12.74
N SER A 192 14.42 19.21 -11.73
CA SER A 192 13.63 18.71 -10.61
C SER A 192 14.17 19.14 -9.25
N ILE A 193 13.27 19.37 -8.29
CA ILE A 193 13.60 19.58 -6.88
C ILE A 193 12.99 18.43 -6.07
N ASP A 194 13.84 17.63 -5.44
CA ASP A 194 13.46 16.48 -4.63
C ASP A 194 13.55 16.82 -3.13
N MET A 195 12.38 16.84 -2.52
CA MET A 195 12.14 17.06 -1.10
C MET A 195 11.75 15.75 -0.39
N SER A 196 11.68 14.62 -1.10
CA SER A 196 11.23 13.34 -0.54
C SER A 196 12.14 12.76 0.56
N LYS A 197 13.34 13.34 0.71
CA LYS A 197 14.35 12.94 1.70
C LYS A 197 14.35 13.80 2.96
N SER A 198 13.46 14.78 3.05
CA SER A 198 13.35 15.67 4.20
C SER A 198 11.90 16.09 4.43
N ASN A 199 11.61 16.61 5.62
CA ASN A 199 10.41 17.40 5.87
C ASN A 199 10.61 18.85 5.43
N ALA A 200 11.21 19.07 4.25
CA ALA A 200 11.57 20.42 3.83
C ALA A 200 10.35 21.30 3.57
N GLN A 201 10.50 22.59 3.85
CA GLN A 201 9.69 23.65 3.29
C GLN A 201 10.58 24.52 2.42
N LEU A 202 10.12 24.80 1.20
CA LEU A 202 10.83 25.60 0.22
C LEU A 202 10.09 26.92 0.00
N THR A 203 10.75 28.02 0.33
CA THR A 203 10.25 29.37 0.09
C THR A 203 10.98 30.01 -1.08
N MET A 204 10.27 30.73 -1.93
CA MET A 204 10.85 31.49 -3.03
C MET A 204 10.14 32.83 -3.22
N ALA A 205 10.86 33.87 -3.66
CA ALA A 205 10.21 35.14 -3.98
C ALA A 205 9.52 35.10 -5.35
N SER A 206 10.01 34.29 -6.30
CA SER A 206 9.30 34.03 -7.56
C SER A 206 9.59 32.65 -8.13
N LEU A 207 8.62 32.07 -8.84
CA LEU A 207 8.74 30.79 -9.53
C LEU A 207 8.42 30.94 -11.02
N ALA A 208 9.30 30.44 -11.89
CA ALA A 208 9.12 30.49 -13.33
C ALA A 208 9.51 29.18 -14.05
N GLY A 209 8.94 28.96 -15.23
CA GLY A 209 9.43 27.97 -16.20
C GLY A 209 8.68 26.63 -16.17
N ARG A 210 9.42 25.52 -16.30
CA ARG A 210 8.85 24.17 -16.32
C ARG A 210 9.72 23.23 -15.50
N GLY A 211 9.13 22.40 -14.65
CA GLY A 211 9.92 21.41 -13.90
C GLY A 211 9.08 20.55 -12.96
N HIS A 212 9.78 19.79 -12.13
CA HIS A 212 9.16 18.78 -11.26
C HIS A 212 9.51 19.02 -9.79
N PHE A 213 8.52 18.92 -8.90
CA PHE A 213 8.70 18.90 -7.45
C PHE A 213 8.33 17.54 -6.89
N ASN A 214 9.30 16.83 -6.30
CA ASN A 214 9.00 15.61 -5.55
C ASN A 214 8.87 15.94 -4.06
N LEU A 215 7.63 16.02 -3.56
CA LEU A 215 7.34 16.34 -2.17
C LEU A 215 7.40 15.10 -1.27
N GLY A 216 7.35 13.89 -1.83
CA GLY A 216 7.33 12.64 -1.06
C GLY A 216 6.26 12.65 0.04
N SER A 217 6.72 12.54 1.29
CA SER A 217 5.87 12.60 2.49
C SER A 217 5.96 13.94 3.25
N ALA A 218 6.43 15.02 2.62
CA ALA A 218 6.60 16.32 3.27
C ALA A 218 5.29 16.82 3.92
N LEU A 219 4.14 16.66 3.25
CA LEU A 219 2.83 17.09 3.77
C LEU A 219 2.46 16.54 5.15
N PHE A 220 2.96 15.36 5.52
CA PHE A 220 2.66 14.73 6.82
C PHE A 220 3.35 15.40 8.01
N SER A 221 4.33 16.26 7.73
CA SER A 221 5.20 16.86 8.74
C SER A 221 5.04 18.38 8.87
N GLN A 222 4.17 18.99 8.05
CA GLN A 222 3.97 20.43 7.98
C GLN A 222 2.57 20.82 8.42
N SER A 223 2.45 21.99 9.05
CA SER A 223 1.17 22.66 9.28
C SER A 223 0.77 23.62 8.13
N SER A 224 1.63 23.80 7.13
CA SER A 224 1.42 24.72 5.99
C SER A 224 2.03 24.15 4.70
N ALA A 225 1.70 24.78 3.56
CA ALA A 225 2.18 24.35 2.25
C ALA A 225 3.72 24.16 2.22
N PRO A 226 4.22 23.03 1.68
CA PRO A 226 5.65 22.77 1.53
C PRO A 226 6.30 23.68 0.48
N LEU A 227 5.52 24.17 -0.51
CA LEU A 227 5.98 25.14 -1.50
C LEU A 227 5.34 26.50 -1.23
N LYS A 228 6.16 27.50 -0.92
CA LYS A 228 5.72 28.88 -0.64
C LYS A 228 6.34 29.87 -1.62
N ILE A 229 5.51 30.60 -2.33
CA ILE A 229 5.91 31.62 -3.29
C ILE A 229 5.43 32.98 -2.79
N ALA A 230 6.36 33.82 -2.32
CA ALA A 230 6.05 35.12 -1.72
C ALA A 230 5.66 36.20 -2.76
N GLY A 231 6.03 35.99 -4.02
CA GLY A 231 5.66 36.86 -5.15
C GLY A 231 4.98 36.07 -6.26
N ASP A 232 5.39 36.31 -7.50
CA ASP A 232 4.69 35.78 -8.69
C ASP A 232 5.12 34.34 -9.04
N ALA A 233 4.16 33.58 -9.59
CA ALA A 233 4.38 32.24 -10.12
C ALA A 233 3.85 32.12 -11.56
N ALA A 234 4.68 31.61 -12.48
CA ALA A 234 4.30 31.40 -13.88
C ALA A 234 4.94 30.13 -14.46
N GLY A 235 4.19 29.38 -15.28
CA GLY A 235 4.70 28.19 -15.96
C GLY A 235 3.96 26.90 -15.62
N THR A 236 4.58 25.75 -15.80
CA THR A 236 3.93 24.44 -15.61
C THR A 236 4.80 23.52 -14.77
N PHE A 237 4.24 22.97 -13.69
CA PHE A 237 4.98 22.18 -12.72
C PHE A 237 4.25 20.88 -12.37
N ASP A 238 4.99 19.78 -12.45
CA ASP A 238 4.53 18.48 -12.01
C ASP A 238 4.87 18.32 -10.53
N VAL A 239 3.92 17.82 -9.73
CA VAL A 239 4.07 17.61 -8.29
C VAL A 239 3.88 16.13 -7.97
N GLN A 240 4.89 15.51 -7.41
CA GLN A 240 4.83 14.14 -6.92
C GLN A 240 4.64 14.10 -5.41
N ILE A 241 3.62 13.37 -4.96
CA ILE A 241 3.28 13.15 -3.55
C ILE A 241 3.11 11.63 -3.35
N ASN A 242 3.58 11.12 -2.23
CA ASN A 242 3.44 9.70 -1.90
C ASN A 242 2.03 9.40 -1.39
N SER A 243 1.44 8.30 -1.86
CA SER A 243 0.23 7.73 -1.26
C SER A 243 0.46 7.30 0.19
N SER A 244 -0.58 7.42 1.02
CA SER A 244 -0.52 7.08 2.43
C SER A 244 -1.83 6.50 2.93
N GLY A 245 -1.73 5.58 3.90
CA GLY A 245 -2.87 5.04 4.61
C GLY A 245 -3.52 6.04 5.58
N VAL A 246 -2.83 7.13 5.89
CA VAL A 246 -3.26 8.19 6.81
C VAL A 246 -3.49 9.49 6.03
N VAL A 247 -4.48 10.27 6.45
CA VAL A 247 -4.75 11.60 5.89
C VAL A 247 -3.75 12.61 6.47
N PRO A 248 -2.99 13.37 5.65
CA PRO A 248 -2.15 14.45 6.17
C PRO A 248 -2.99 15.50 6.91
N ALA A 249 -2.44 16.07 7.98
CA ALA A 249 -3.11 17.16 8.70
C ALA A 249 -3.21 18.44 7.84
N ASN A 250 -2.21 18.70 7.00
CA ASN A 250 -2.21 19.79 6.05
C ASN A 250 -2.50 19.29 4.62
N MET A 251 -3.47 19.91 3.96
CA MET A 251 -3.81 19.63 2.56
C MET A 251 -3.28 20.67 1.58
N ASP A 252 -2.75 21.79 2.06
CA ASP A 252 -2.17 22.82 1.20
C ASP A 252 -0.82 22.33 0.67
N VAL A 253 -0.64 22.41 -0.65
CA VAL A 253 0.56 21.93 -1.35
C VAL A 253 1.41 23.10 -1.81
N VAL A 254 0.76 24.13 -2.35
CA VAL A 254 1.39 25.33 -2.89
C VAL A 254 0.64 26.55 -2.38
N ASP A 255 1.39 27.53 -1.86
CA ASP A 255 0.87 28.84 -1.46
C ASP A 255 1.56 29.94 -2.29
N VAL A 256 0.80 30.74 -3.02
CA VAL A 256 1.31 31.86 -3.84
C VAL A 256 0.67 33.15 -3.35
N LYS A 257 1.49 34.16 -3.02
CA LYS A 257 1.01 35.48 -2.55
C LYS A 257 0.90 36.53 -3.65
N GLY A 258 1.69 36.43 -4.71
CA GLY A 258 1.66 37.35 -5.86
C GLY A 258 0.72 36.88 -6.96
N LYS A 259 0.95 37.38 -8.18
CA LYS A 259 0.19 36.97 -9.37
C LYS A 259 0.53 35.53 -9.72
N ASN A 260 -0.50 34.68 -9.82
CA ASN A 260 -0.33 33.29 -10.19
C ASN A 260 -0.92 32.98 -11.57
N THR A 261 -0.06 32.65 -12.53
CA THR A 261 -0.41 32.07 -13.84
C THR A 261 0.27 30.71 -14.03
N ALA A 262 0.68 30.06 -12.94
CA ALA A 262 1.29 28.74 -12.97
C ALA A 262 0.23 27.62 -12.91
N HIS A 263 0.50 26.54 -13.62
CA HIS A 263 -0.28 25.32 -13.62
C HIS A 263 0.47 24.24 -12.85
N PHE A 264 -0.16 23.71 -11.80
CA PHE A 264 0.36 22.58 -11.03
C PHE A 264 -0.52 21.35 -11.24
N VAL A 265 0.09 20.21 -11.53
CA VAL A 265 -0.61 18.93 -11.69
C VAL A 265 0.08 17.85 -10.89
N LEU A 266 -0.68 16.83 -10.46
CA LEU A 266 -0.06 15.67 -9.83
C LEU A 266 0.57 14.79 -10.89
N ALA A 267 1.88 14.53 -10.76
CA ALA A 267 2.64 13.72 -11.70
C ALA A 267 2.06 12.29 -11.84
N ASN A 268 1.50 11.76 -10.76
CA ASN A 268 0.93 10.40 -10.69
C ASN A 268 -0.61 10.38 -10.89
N GLY A 269 -1.22 11.51 -11.27
CA GLY A 269 -2.67 11.68 -11.18
C GLY A 269 -3.17 11.73 -9.72
N PRO A 270 -4.46 11.45 -9.45
CA PRO A 270 -5.01 11.47 -8.10
C PRO A 270 -4.23 10.55 -7.15
N VAL A 271 -3.92 11.05 -5.95
CA VAL A 271 -3.13 10.35 -4.93
C VAL A 271 -4.03 9.71 -3.88
N ASP A 272 -3.69 8.50 -3.42
CA ASP A 272 -4.44 7.79 -2.39
C ASP A 272 -4.03 8.31 -1.00
N LEU A 273 -4.92 9.01 -0.29
CA LEU A 273 -4.67 9.51 1.06
C LEU A 273 -5.82 9.13 2.00
N GLY A 274 -5.54 8.27 2.97
CA GLY A 274 -6.57 7.71 3.84
C GLY A 274 -7.66 7.00 3.05
N ASN A 275 -8.92 7.37 3.28
CA ASN A 275 -10.05 6.65 2.71
C ASN A 275 -10.35 6.99 1.24
N TYR A 276 -9.87 8.13 0.75
CA TYR A 276 -10.29 8.70 -0.53
C TYR A 276 -9.12 9.05 -1.45
N LYS A 277 -9.39 9.06 -2.76
CA LYS A 277 -8.49 9.63 -3.75
C LYS A 277 -8.52 11.15 -3.66
N HIS A 278 -7.35 11.79 -3.74
CA HIS A 278 -7.21 13.23 -3.66
C HIS A 278 -6.65 13.78 -4.95
N SER A 279 -7.26 14.86 -5.44
CA SER A 279 -6.75 15.61 -6.60
C SER A 279 -6.20 16.95 -6.16
N LEU A 280 -5.22 17.46 -6.90
CA LEU A 280 -4.70 18.81 -6.68
C LEU A 280 -5.61 19.81 -7.38
N ILE A 281 -6.19 20.74 -6.61
CA ILE A 281 -7.14 21.73 -7.09
C ILE A 281 -6.68 23.12 -6.63
N SER A 282 -6.88 24.12 -7.48
CA SER A 282 -6.66 25.52 -7.07
C SER A 282 -7.60 25.90 -5.93
N ASP A 283 -7.09 26.64 -4.95
CA ASP A 283 -7.89 27.15 -3.83
C ASP A 283 -8.68 28.43 -4.16
N GLY A 284 -8.53 28.96 -5.37
CA GLY A 284 -9.14 30.22 -5.83
C GLY A 284 -8.47 31.49 -5.29
N LYS A 285 -7.43 31.37 -4.47
CA LYS A 285 -6.66 32.47 -3.85
C LYS A 285 -5.22 32.53 -4.36
N GLY A 286 -4.89 31.72 -5.37
CA GLY A 286 -3.55 31.61 -5.92
C GLY A 286 -2.78 30.37 -5.43
N GLY A 287 -3.29 29.62 -4.46
CA GLY A 287 -2.69 28.37 -3.98
C GLY A 287 -3.28 27.12 -4.63
N PHE A 288 -2.73 25.96 -4.24
CA PHE A 288 -3.19 24.63 -4.62
C PHE A 288 -3.24 23.72 -3.40
N LYS A 289 -4.33 22.97 -3.29
CA LYS A 289 -4.59 22.05 -2.18
C LYS A 289 -5.09 20.71 -2.68
N LEU A 290 -4.89 19.69 -1.88
CA LEU A 290 -5.46 18.37 -2.09
C LEU A 290 -6.91 18.35 -1.64
N VAL A 291 -7.78 17.87 -2.52
CA VAL A 291 -9.22 17.74 -2.26
C VAL A 291 -9.63 16.31 -2.48
N ALA A 292 -10.28 15.73 -1.47
CA ALA A 292 -10.82 14.38 -1.52
C ALA A 292 -11.99 14.27 -2.50
N ASP A 293 -11.93 13.29 -3.40
CA ASP A 293 -13.09 12.82 -4.15
C ASP A 293 -13.82 11.77 -3.31
N LYS A 294 -14.88 12.20 -2.62
CA LYS A 294 -15.67 11.32 -1.73
C LYS A 294 -16.42 10.20 -2.47
N THR A 295 -16.45 10.24 -3.81
CA THR A 295 -17.04 9.17 -4.62
C THR A 295 -16.03 8.09 -4.99
N LYS A 296 -14.73 8.32 -4.74
CA LYS A 296 -13.64 7.40 -5.11
C LYS A 296 -12.83 7.01 -3.89
N LEU A 297 -13.09 5.80 -3.41
CA LEU A 297 -12.32 5.18 -2.33
C LEU A 297 -10.91 4.80 -2.80
N THR A 298 -9.96 4.75 -1.87
CA THR A 298 -8.61 4.23 -2.15
C THR A 298 -8.64 2.71 -2.29
N SER A 299 -7.63 2.14 -2.96
CA SER A 299 -7.48 0.68 -3.06
C SER A 299 -7.38 0.02 -1.67
N ASN A 300 -6.80 0.72 -0.68
CA ASN A 300 -6.70 0.23 0.69
C ASN A 300 -8.08 0.06 1.33
N THR A 301 -8.92 1.10 1.25
CA THR A 301 -10.28 1.08 1.77
C THR A 301 -11.14 0.03 1.06
N ALA A 302 -11.06 -0.05 -0.27
CA ALA A 302 -11.78 -1.07 -1.03
C ALA A 302 -11.34 -2.50 -0.66
N GLY A 303 -10.04 -2.74 -0.51
CA GLY A 303 -9.50 -4.03 -0.09
C GLY A 303 -9.93 -4.44 1.33
N ILE A 304 -9.91 -3.50 2.29
CA ILE A 304 -10.41 -3.73 3.65
C ILE A 304 -11.89 -4.14 3.62
N LEU A 305 -12.73 -3.42 2.88
CA LEU A 305 -14.16 -3.70 2.77
C LEU A 305 -14.44 -5.04 2.07
N ALA A 306 -13.66 -5.40 1.05
CA ALA A 306 -13.80 -6.69 0.36
C ALA A 306 -13.55 -7.86 1.31
N VAL A 307 -12.41 -7.88 2.01
CA VAL A 307 -12.06 -9.00 2.89
C VAL A 307 -12.99 -9.05 4.12
N ALA A 308 -13.45 -7.91 4.62
CA ALA A 308 -14.46 -7.83 5.70
C ALA A 308 -15.82 -8.49 5.36
N ASN A 309 -16.15 -8.72 4.08
CA ASN A 309 -17.41 -9.35 3.67
C ASN A 309 -17.33 -10.87 3.47
N THR A 310 -16.16 -11.47 3.68
CA THR A 310 -15.96 -12.89 3.41
C THR A 310 -16.46 -13.82 4.50
N MET A 311 -16.64 -13.34 5.74
CA MET A 311 -16.94 -14.21 6.87
C MET A 311 -18.28 -14.95 6.76
N PRO A 312 -19.41 -14.28 6.45
CA PRO A 312 -20.70 -14.98 6.35
C PRO A 312 -20.72 -16.02 5.22
N VAL A 313 -20.00 -15.72 4.14
CA VAL A 313 -19.89 -16.58 2.96
C VAL A 313 -19.10 -17.86 3.29
N ILE A 314 -17.96 -17.73 3.98
CA ILE A 314 -17.17 -18.87 4.47
C ILE A 314 -17.99 -19.74 5.44
N PHE A 315 -18.70 -19.10 6.37
CA PHE A 315 -19.53 -19.83 7.34
C PHE A 315 -20.59 -20.69 6.64
N ASN A 316 -21.26 -20.13 5.62
CA ASN A 316 -22.30 -20.84 4.86
C ASN A 316 -21.72 -21.95 3.98
N ALA A 317 -20.56 -21.73 3.33
CA ALA A 317 -19.86 -22.73 2.54
C ALA A 317 -19.57 -24.00 3.38
N GLU A 318 -18.96 -23.80 4.54
CA GLU A 318 -18.64 -24.86 5.51
C GLU A 318 -19.89 -25.54 6.08
N LEU A 319 -20.95 -24.78 6.37
CA LEU A 319 -22.23 -25.35 6.85
C LEU A 319 -22.85 -26.28 5.80
N SER A 320 -22.59 -26.02 4.51
CA SER A 320 -23.11 -26.81 3.40
C SER A 320 -22.60 -28.27 3.42
N SER A 321 -21.38 -28.51 3.88
CA SER A 321 -20.82 -29.86 4.03
C SER A 321 -21.52 -30.65 5.14
N ILE A 322 -21.91 -29.97 6.23
CA ILE A 322 -22.68 -30.59 7.33
C ILE A 322 -24.09 -30.92 6.86
N ASN A 323 -24.74 -29.98 6.17
CA ASN A 323 -26.08 -30.20 5.62
C ASN A 323 -26.09 -31.36 4.62
N ASN A 324 -25.03 -31.53 3.83
CA ASN A 324 -24.92 -32.67 2.91
C ASN A 324 -24.92 -34.02 3.64
N ARG A 325 -24.18 -34.15 4.75
CA ARG A 325 -24.21 -35.34 5.62
C ARG A 325 -25.61 -35.59 6.20
N LEU A 326 -26.23 -34.56 6.77
CA LEU A 326 -27.53 -34.68 7.44
C LEU A 326 -28.68 -34.96 6.46
N ASP A 327 -28.64 -34.37 5.26
CA ASP A 327 -29.62 -34.63 4.21
C ASP A 327 -29.48 -36.06 3.68
N LYS A 328 -28.25 -36.58 3.54
CA LYS A 328 -28.01 -37.98 3.19
C LYS A 328 -28.62 -38.93 4.24
N GLN A 329 -28.39 -38.69 5.53
CA GLN A 329 -28.96 -39.50 6.62
C GLN A 329 -30.49 -39.47 6.63
N SER A 330 -31.12 -38.34 6.26
CA SER A 330 -32.59 -38.24 6.19
C SER A 330 -33.25 -39.12 5.11
N SER A 331 -32.45 -39.66 4.18
CA SER A 331 -32.91 -40.52 3.09
C SER A 331 -32.44 -41.98 3.21
N ALA A 332 -31.68 -42.33 4.25
CA ALA A 332 -31.03 -43.63 4.47
C ALA A 332 -31.34 -44.21 5.86
N ALA A 333 -30.89 -45.43 6.13
CA ALA A 333 -30.78 -45.90 7.51
C ALA A 333 -29.87 -44.91 8.26
N ASN A 334 -30.39 -44.32 9.33
CA ASN A 334 -29.69 -43.34 10.13
C ASN A 334 -28.82 -44.05 11.16
N ASP A 335 -27.70 -44.59 10.69
CA ASP A 335 -26.76 -45.36 11.51
C ASP A 335 -25.64 -44.47 12.07
N SER A 336 -25.06 -44.93 13.19
CA SER A 336 -23.85 -44.32 13.76
C SER A 336 -22.71 -44.42 12.76
N GLY A 337 -21.81 -43.44 12.76
CA GLY A 337 -20.68 -43.49 11.84
C GLY A 337 -19.70 -42.34 11.93
N VAL A 338 -18.62 -42.49 11.18
CA VAL A 338 -17.62 -41.45 10.92
C VAL A 338 -17.67 -41.04 9.46
N TRP A 339 -17.44 -39.77 9.19
CA TRP A 339 -17.53 -39.23 7.84
C TRP A 339 -16.51 -38.12 7.60
N LEU A 340 -16.10 -38.01 6.35
CA LEU A 340 -15.18 -36.99 5.87
C LEU A 340 -15.80 -36.34 4.63
N THR A 341 -15.74 -35.02 4.53
CA THR A 341 -16.20 -34.27 3.37
C THR A 341 -15.14 -33.29 2.91
N TYR A 342 -14.77 -33.37 1.65
CA TYR A 342 -14.02 -32.33 0.94
C TYR A 342 -14.98 -31.29 0.38
N LEU A 343 -14.65 -30.02 0.58
CA LEU A 343 -15.40 -28.86 0.11
C LEU A 343 -14.54 -28.04 -0.86
N ASN A 344 -15.14 -27.65 -1.97
CA ASN A 344 -14.63 -26.62 -2.86
C ASN A 344 -15.74 -25.62 -3.17
N ASP A 345 -15.46 -24.33 -3.11
CA ASP A 345 -16.47 -23.30 -3.32
C ASP A 345 -15.87 -22.08 -4.04
N SER A 346 -16.69 -21.44 -4.86
CA SER A 346 -16.33 -20.22 -5.58
C SER A 346 -17.45 -19.20 -5.47
N TYR A 347 -17.10 -17.97 -5.12
CA TYR A 347 -18.04 -16.86 -4.97
C TYR A 347 -17.63 -15.67 -5.81
N ASP A 348 -18.61 -15.05 -6.43
CA ASP A 348 -18.51 -13.73 -7.05
C ASP A 348 -19.38 -12.77 -6.24
N VAL A 349 -18.75 -11.77 -5.63
CA VAL A 349 -19.41 -10.83 -4.73
C VAL A 349 -19.33 -9.42 -5.29
N LYS A 350 -20.50 -8.81 -5.47
CA LYS A 350 -20.64 -7.37 -5.72
C LYS A 350 -20.57 -6.63 -4.39
N GLY A 351 -19.35 -6.26 -4.00
CA GLY A 351 -19.10 -5.54 -2.76
C GLY A 351 -19.47 -4.05 -2.86
N THR A 352 -19.48 -3.38 -1.71
CA THR A 352 -19.87 -1.97 -1.58
C THR A 352 -18.91 -1.03 -2.30
N ALA A 353 -17.61 -1.32 -2.24
CA ALA A 353 -16.55 -0.49 -2.82
C ALA A 353 -15.93 -1.11 -4.08
N THR A 354 -15.88 -2.44 -4.14
CA THR A 354 -15.29 -3.21 -5.24
C THR A 354 -15.92 -4.58 -5.30
N ASN A 355 -15.99 -5.15 -6.51
CA ASN A 355 -16.27 -6.56 -6.63
C ASN A 355 -15.03 -7.37 -6.24
N PHE A 356 -15.27 -8.61 -5.82
CA PHE A 356 -14.22 -9.57 -5.57
C PHE A 356 -14.70 -10.99 -5.85
N ASN A 357 -13.75 -11.83 -6.21
CA ASN A 357 -13.93 -13.27 -6.35
C ASN A 357 -13.22 -13.95 -5.19
N GLN A 358 -13.86 -14.98 -4.65
CA GLN A 358 -13.35 -15.76 -3.55
C GLN A 358 -13.36 -17.24 -3.94
N LYS A 359 -12.25 -17.93 -3.72
CA LYS A 359 -12.16 -19.39 -3.86
C LYS A 359 -11.88 -19.96 -2.49
N LEU A 360 -12.66 -20.95 -2.08
CA LEU A 360 -12.53 -21.63 -0.81
C LEU A 360 -12.37 -23.13 -1.06
N SER A 361 -11.53 -23.77 -0.26
CA SER A 361 -11.49 -25.23 -0.19
C SER A 361 -11.14 -25.68 1.22
N GLY A 362 -11.58 -26.88 1.57
CA GLY A 362 -11.23 -27.43 2.87
C GLY A 362 -11.79 -28.82 3.09
N MET A 363 -11.64 -29.29 4.32
CA MET A 363 -12.11 -30.62 4.72
C MET A 363 -12.84 -30.53 6.06
N THR A 364 -13.90 -31.31 6.18
CA THR A 364 -14.63 -31.52 7.42
C THR A 364 -14.60 -32.99 7.79
N LEU A 365 -14.24 -33.28 9.04
CA LEU A 365 -14.28 -34.61 9.63
C LEU A 365 -15.34 -34.58 10.75
N GLY A 366 -16.20 -35.58 10.79
CA GLY A 366 -17.20 -35.70 11.84
C GLY A 366 -17.53 -37.13 12.19
N GLY A 367 -18.28 -37.26 13.28
CA GLY A 367 -18.83 -38.53 13.73
C GLY A 367 -20.13 -38.32 14.50
N ASP A 368 -21.02 -39.28 14.36
CA ASP A 368 -22.33 -39.27 14.99
C ASP A 368 -22.70 -40.64 15.56
N LYS A 369 -23.55 -40.59 16.59
CA LYS A 369 -24.20 -41.75 17.18
C LYS A 369 -25.70 -41.64 17.00
N ALA A 370 -26.31 -42.67 16.41
CA ALA A 370 -27.74 -42.82 16.29
C ALA A 370 -28.32 -43.58 17.50
N ILE A 371 -29.49 -43.14 17.95
CA ILE A 371 -30.21 -43.68 19.10
C ILE A 371 -31.66 -43.89 18.68
N GLU A 372 -32.11 -45.14 18.69
CA GLU A 372 -33.52 -45.47 18.45
C GLU A 372 -34.40 -45.00 19.62
N LEU A 373 -35.49 -44.33 19.31
CA LEU A 373 -36.46 -43.77 20.24
C LEU A 373 -37.89 -44.18 19.84
N GLY A 374 -38.15 -45.49 19.77
CA GLY A 374 -39.45 -46.02 19.37
C GLY A 374 -39.78 -45.64 17.91
N ASP A 375 -40.66 -44.66 17.73
CA ASP A 375 -41.09 -44.18 16.41
C ASP A 375 -40.17 -43.12 15.78
N ALA A 376 -38.94 -43.00 16.25
CA ALA A 376 -37.96 -42.05 15.73
C ALA A 376 -36.52 -42.52 15.95
N VAL A 377 -35.59 -41.93 15.20
CA VAL A 377 -34.15 -42.02 15.43
C VAL A 377 -33.63 -40.64 15.78
N PHE A 378 -32.88 -40.54 16.87
CA PHE A 378 -32.16 -39.35 17.28
C PHE A 378 -30.66 -39.54 17.14
N SER A 379 -30.02 -38.67 16.35
CA SER A 379 -28.57 -38.66 16.18
C SER A 379 -27.95 -37.45 16.86
N VAL A 380 -26.83 -37.68 17.54
CA VAL A 380 -25.97 -36.61 18.07
C VAL A 380 -24.57 -36.79 17.53
N GLY A 381 -23.96 -35.70 17.06
CA GLY A 381 -22.63 -35.74 16.47
C GLY A 381 -21.82 -34.48 16.67
N SER A 382 -20.54 -34.59 16.35
CA SER A 382 -19.59 -33.50 16.38
C SER A 382 -18.69 -33.52 15.15
N PHE A 383 -18.10 -32.37 14.84
CA PHE A 383 -17.21 -32.24 13.70
C PHE A 383 -16.15 -31.17 13.92
N ALA A 384 -15.04 -31.31 13.21
CA ALA A 384 -14.01 -30.31 13.05
C ALA A 384 -13.80 -30.05 11.55
N SER A 385 -13.50 -28.79 11.19
CA SER A 385 -13.16 -28.44 9.81
C SER A 385 -12.01 -27.46 9.73
N HIS A 386 -11.30 -27.53 8.61
CA HIS A 386 -10.29 -26.55 8.24
C HIS A 386 -10.56 -26.11 6.80
N THR A 387 -10.65 -24.80 6.57
CA THR A 387 -10.81 -24.21 5.25
C THR A 387 -9.83 -23.08 5.01
N SER A 388 -9.35 -22.99 3.78
CA SER A 388 -8.53 -21.89 3.27
C SER A 388 -9.27 -21.19 2.14
N SER A 389 -9.23 -19.87 2.14
CA SER A 389 -9.87 -19.05 1.13
C SER A 389 -8.95 -17.96 0.59
N ASN A 390 -8.93 -17.82 -0.73
CA ASN A 390 -8.18 -16.79 -1.45
C ASN A 390 -9.14 -15.80 -2.11
N ILE A 391 -8.85 -14.51 -1.95
CA ILE A 391 -9.69 -13.39 -2.38
C ILE A 391 -8.90 -12.55 -3.37
N LYS A 392 -9.52 -12.24 -4.51
CA LYS A 392 -8.99 -11.33 -5.51
C LYS A 392 -10.04 -10.27 -5.82
N SER A 393 -9.65 -9.01 -5.72
CA SER A 393 -10.51 -7.86 -5.99
C SER A 393 -10.13 -7.20 -7.33
N ASP A 394 -11.10 -6.57 -7.98
CA ASP A 394 -10.91 -5.76 -9.19
C ASP A 394 -9.88 -4.61 -9.00
N TYR A 395 -9.60 -4.22 -7.74
CA TYR A 395 -8.77 -3.06 -7.39
C TYR A 395 -7.30 -3.37 -7.03
N GLN A 396 -6.75 -4.48 -7.54
CA GLN A 396 -5.36 -4.95 -7.28
C GLN A 396 -5.06 -5.25 -5.80
N SER A 397 -6.08 -5.59 -5.01
CA SER A 397 -5.91 -6.16 -3.68
C SER A 397 -6.15 -7.67 -3.68
N SER A 398 -5.36 -8.38 -2.89
CA SER A 398 -5.56 -9.79 -2.57
C SER A 398 -5.75 -9.98 -1.07
N GLY A 399 -6.42 -11.04 -0.69
CA GLY A 399 -6.55 -11.43 0.71
C GLY A 399 -6.62 -12.93 0.84
N SER A 400 -6.39 -13.42 2.06
CA SER A 400 -6.69 -14.81 2.40
C SER A 400 -7.37 -14.90 3.75
N VAL A 401 -8.18 -15.93 3.91
CA VAL A 401 -8.82 -16.27 5.18
C VAL A 401 -8.62 -17.76 5.43
N GLU A 402 -7.99 -18.06 6.56
CA GLU A 402 -7.93 -19.41 7.11
C GLU A 402 -8.99 -19.52 8.21
N SER A 403 -9.73 -20.63 8.23
CA SER A 403 -10.79 -20.92 9.19
C SER A 403 -10.58 -22.29 9.79
N ASN A 404 -10.53 -22.35 11.12
CA ASN A 404 -10.60 -23.59 11.88
C ASN A 404 -11.93 -23.61 12.61
N SER A 405 -12.74 -24.65 12.40
CA SER A 405 -14.06 -24.73 13.02
C SER A 405 -14.23 -25.97 13.88
N LEU A 406 -14.99 -25.84 14.97
CA LEU A 406 -15.49 -26.94 15.77
C LEU A 406 -17.00 -26.77 15.94
N GLY A 407 -17.75 -27.86 15.82
CA GLY A 407 -19.20 -27.81 15.97
C GLY A 407 -19.81 -29.13 16.41
N ALA A 408 -21.11 -29.04 16.69
CA ALA A 408 -21.94 -30.16 17.08
C ALA A 408 -23.27 -30.08 16.33
N TYR A 409 -23.89 -31.24 16.12
CA TYR A 409 -25.22 -31.32 15.53
C TYR A 409 -26.09 -32.35 16.21
N VAL A 410 -27.39 -32.14 16.08
CA VAL A 410 -28.43 -33.09 16.43
C VAL A 410 -29.36 -33.26 15.23
N GLN A 411 -29.86 -34.48 15.06
CA GLN A 411 -30.85 -34.80 14.06
C GLN A 411 -31.93 -35.67 14.68
N TYR A 412 -33.18 -35.29 14.48
CA TYR A 412 -34.35 -36.08 14.87
C TYR A 412 -35.09 -36.47 13.60
N LEU A 413 -35.30 -37.77 13.41
CA LEU A 413 -35.99 -38.36 12.26
C LEU A 413 -37.14 -39.23 12.75
N ALA A 414 -38.39 -38.78 12.56
CA ALA A 414 -39.57 -39.56 12.92
C ALA A 414 -39.93 -40.54 11.79
N ASN A 415 -40.49 -41.70 12.15
CA ASN A 415 -40.99 -42.72 11.20
C ASN A 415 -42.09 -42.17 10.27
N SER A 416 -42.78 -41.10 10.69
CA SER A 416 -43.75 -40.35 9.87
C SER A 416 -43.11 -39.49 8.76
N GLY A 417 -41.79 -39.48 8.67
CA GLY A 417 -40.99 -38.72 7.70
C GLY A 417 -40.63 -37.30 8.15
N TYR A 418 -41.18 -36.79 9.25
CA TYR A 418 -40.78 -35.48 9.77
C TYR A 418 -39.35 -35.51 10.29
N TYR A 419 -38.60 -34.44 10.04
CA TYR A 419 -37.24 -34.31 10.53
C TYR A 419 -36.92 -32.91 11.03
N LEU A 420 -35.97 -32.86 11.98
CA LEU A 420 -35.42 -31.64 12.54
C LEU A 420 -33.91 -31.80 12.71
N ASN A 421 -33.15 -30.89 12.12
CA ASN A 421 -31.70 -30.80 12.23
C ASN A 421 -31.35 -29.51 12.99
N GLY A 422 -30.41 -29.61 13.93
CA GLY A 422 -29.81 -28.47 14.61
C GLY A 422 -28.29 -28.56 14.52
N VAL A 423 -27.63 -27.47 14.13
CA VAL A 423 -26.17 -27.38 14.01
C VAL A 423 -25.68 -26.14 14.73
N PHE A 424 -24.73 -26.32 15.66
CA PHE A 424 -23.97 -25.24 16.27
C PHE A 424 -22.52 -25.32 15.81
N LYS A 425 -21.95 -24.20 15.37
CA LYS A 425 -20.57 -24.13 14.88
C LYS A 425 -19.85 -22.90 15.41
N THR A 426 -18.60 -23.07 15.78
CA THR A 426 -17.67 -22.00 16.12
C THR A 426 -16.50 -21.99 15.14
N ASN A 427 -15.97 -20.82 14.84
CA ASN A 427 -14.88 -20.60 13.90
C ASN A 427 -13.80 -19.72 14.53
N GLN A 428 -12.54 -20.07 14.30
CA GLN A 428 -11.40 -19.19 14.49
C GLN A 428 -10.87 -18.77 13.12
N PHE A 429 -10.95 -17.48 12.82
CA PHE A 429 -10.53 -16.91 11.55
C PHE A 429 -9.16 -16.23 11.70
N LYS A 430 -8.28 -16.48 10.74
CA LYS A 430 -7.07 -15.71 10.49
C LYS A 430 -7.19 -15.07 9.11
N GLN A 431 -7.31 -13.76 9.10
CA GLN A 431 -7.54 -12.98 7.89
C GLN A 431 -6.29 -12.16 7.57
N THR A 432 -5.84 -12.24 6.32
CA THR A 432 -4.74 -11.43 5.80
C THR A 432 -5.21 -10.59 4.61
N LEU A 433 -4.63 -9.39 4.49
CA LEU A 433 -4.90 -8.44 3.42
C LEU A 433 -3.57 -7.96 2.85
N SER A 434 -3.48 -7.94 1.52
CA SER A 434 -2.39 -7.33 0.77
C SER A 434 -2.99 -6.42 -0.30
N VAL A 435 -2.61 -5.15 -0.28
CA VAL A 435 -3.07 -4.14 -1.23
C VAL A 435 -1.88 -3.64 -2.01
N THR A 436 -1.94 -3.78 -3.34
CA THR A 436 -0.96 -3.21 -4.25
C THR A 436 -1.56 -1.93 -4.84
N SER A 437 -0.89 -0.79 -4.63
CA SER A 437 -1.23 0.49 -5.26
C SER A 437 -0.06 0.99 -6.11
N GLN A 438 -0.30 1.97 -7.00
CA GLN A 438 0.72 2.50 -7.93
C GLN A 438 2.00 3.01 -7.23
N ALA A 439 1.94 3.36 -5.95
CA ALA A 439 3.07 3.93 -5.22
C ALA A 439 3.52 3.12 -3.99
N ASN A 440 2.70 2.22 -3.43
CA ASN A 440 3.02 1.47 -2.22
C ASN A 440 2.21 0.17 -2.08
N ASN A 441 2.84 -0.84 -1.46
CA ASN A 441 2.19 -2.07 -1.01
C ASN A 441 1.86 -1.97 0.48
N ALA A 442 0.64 -2.36 0.85
CA ALA A 442 0.20 -2.36 2.24
C ALA A 442 -0.29 -3.75 2.64
N THR A 443 0.16 -4.23 3.80
CA THR A 443 -0.26 -5.53 4.33
C THR A 443 -0.82 -5.41 5.73
N GLY A 444 -1.76 -6.27 6.08
CA GLY A 444 -2.36 -6.34 7.41
C GLY A 444 -2.92 -7.72 7.70
N ALA A 445 -3.02 -8.06 8.99
CA ALA A 445 -3.62 -9.31 9.44
C ALA A 445 -4.39 -9.12 10.75
N ALA A 446 -5.41 -9.95 10.97
CA ALA A 446 -6.08 -10.04 12.26
C ALA A 446 -6.68 -11.43 12.45
N ASN A 447 -6.86 -11.75 13.73
CA ASN A 447 -7.52 -12.97 14.17
C ASN A 447 -8.78 -12.60 14.93
N PHE A 448 -9.83 -13.37 14.74
CA PHE A 448 -11.10 -13.18 15.46
C PHE A 448 -11.92 -14.46 15.39
N SER A 449 -12.86 -14.59 16.31
CA SER A 449 -13.75 -15.75 16.36
C SER A 449 -15.12 -15.42 15.78
N GLY A 450 -15.84 -16.44 15.35
CA GLY A 450 -17.26 -16.36 15.03
C GLY A 450 -18.00 -17.59 15.51
N MET A 451 -19.31 -17.49 15.54
CA MET A 451 -20.19 -18.61 15.85
C MET A 451 -21.48 -18.50 15.06
N GLY A 452 -22.14 -19.62 14.86
CA GLY A 452 -23.44 -19.65 14.27
C GLY A 452 -24.25 -20.87 14.65
N LEU A 453 -25.55 -20.75 14.39
CA LEU A 453 -26.58 -21.74 14.66
C LEU A 453 -27.40 -21.92 13.39
N ALA A 454 -27.68 -23.16 13.03
CA ALA A 454 -28.57 -23.48 11.92
C ALA A 454 -29.60 -24.51 12.36
N VAL A 455 -30.85 -24.28 11.97
CA VAL A 455 -31.96 -25.19 12.19
C VAL A 455 -32.64 -25.45 10.87
N LYS A 456 -32.94 -26.72 10.56
CA LYS A 456 -33.65 -27.14 9.35
C LYS A 456 -34.72 -28.13 9.73
N ALA A 457 -35.95 -27.88 9.32
CA ALA A 457 -37.08 -28.78 9.57
C ALA A 457 -37.80 -29.07 8.26
N GLY A 458 -38.27 -30.31 8.09
CA GLY A 458 -38.95 -30.71 6.88
C GLY A 458 -39.69 -32.03 7.04
N LYS A 459 -40.16 -32.56 5.91
CA LYS A 459 -40.84 -33.85 5.85
C LYS A 459 -40.37 -34.63 4.65
N HIS A 460 -39.83 -35.82 4.87
CA HIS A 460 -39.50 -36.77 3.82
C HIS A 460 -40.76 -37.54 3.43
N ILE A 461 -41.13 -37.47 2.15
CA ILE A 461 -42.33 -38.12 1.59
C ILE A 461 -41.85 -39.12 0.54
N ASN A 462 -42.02 -40.41 0.81
CA ASN A 462 -41.70 -41.49 -0.12
C ASN A 462 -42.86 -41.75 -1.08
N ILE A 463 -42.56 -41.90 -2.36
CA ILE A 463 -43.47 -42.23 -3.46
C ILE A 463 -42.78 -43.33 -4.27
N ASP A 464 -43.06 -44.60 -3.93
CA ASP A 464 -42.33 -45.76 -4.43
C ASP A 464 -40.81 -45.63 -4.23
N ALA A 465 -40.03 -45.60 -5.32
CA ALA A 465 -38.59 -45.42 -5.31
C ALA A 465 -38.16 -43.94 -5.33
N MET A 466 -39.10 -43.00 -5.49
CA MET A 466 -38.85 -41.56 -5.46
C MET A 466 -39.11 -41.00 -4.05
N TYR A 467 -38.44 -39.91 -3.70
CA TYR A 467 -38.82 -39.09 -2.56
C TYR A 467 -38.88 -37.61 -2.89
N VAL A 468 -39.69 -36.89 -2.12
CA VAL A 468 -39.72 -35.43 -2.07
C VAL A 468 -39.63 -34.99 -0.61
N SER A 469 -38.77 -34.02 -0.34
CA SER A 469 -38.46 -33.52 1.00
C SER A 469 -38.49 -32.00 1.02
N PRO A 470 -39.69 -31.37 1.12
CA PRO A 470 -39.80 -29.94 1.36
C PRO A 470 -39.26 -29.59 2.75
N TYR A 471 -38.66 -28.42 2.88
CA TYR A 471 -38.09 -27.94 4.13
C TYR A 471 -38.08 -26.43 4.27
N VAL A 472 -37.98 -26.02 5.52
CA VAL A 472 -37.68 -24.65 5.93
C VAL A 472 -36.42 -24.67 6.77
N ALA A 473 -35.58 -23.66 6.63
CA ALA A 473 -34.38 -23.53 7.45
C ALA A 473 -34.14 -22.08 7.87
N LEU A 474 -33.43 -21.95 8.99
CA LEU A 474 -32.95 -20.68 9.51
C LEU A 474 -31.49 -20.88 9.93
N ASN A 475 -30.59 -20.06 9.40
CA ASN A 475 -29.21 -19.99 9.89
C ASN A 475 -28.88 -18.58 10.36
N THR A 476 -28.06 -18.49 11.41
CA THR A 476 -27.56 -17.24 11.94
C THR A 476 -26.08 -17.35 12.22
N PHE A 477 -25.34 -16.29 11.92
CA PHE A 477 -23.90 -16.17 12.15
C PHE A 477 -23.59 -14.82 12.78
N SER A 478 -22.66 -14.82 13.74
CA SER A 478 -22.08 -13.63 14.32
C SER A 478 -20.57 -13.79 14.45
N SER A 479 -19.81 -12.77 14.04
CA SER A 479 -18.38 -12.68 14.33
C SER A 479 -18.11 -11.69 15.46
N GLY A 480 -16.98 -11.89 16.15
CA GLY A 480 -16.38 -10.89 17.00
C GLY A 480 -15.86 -9.69 16.21
N LYS A 481 -15.47 -8.64 16.93
CA LYS A 481 -14.76 -7.50 16.35
C LYS A 481 -13.35 -7.93 15.93
N SER A 482 -12.81 -7.27 14.92
CA SER A 482 -11.41 -7.43 14.52
C SER A 482 -10.79 -6.09 14.17
N GLN A 483 -9.49 -5.95 14.43
CA GLN A 483 -8.74 -4.72 14.16
C GLN A 483 -7.53 -5.07 13.31
N TYR A 484 -7.31 -4.30 12.24
CA TYR A 484 -6.16 -4.40 11.36
C TYR A 484 -5.45 -3.04 11.34
N LYS A 485 -4.13 -3.08 11.45
CA LYS A 485 -3.26 -1.96 11.13
C LYS A 485 -2.46 -2.33 9.90
N LEU A 486 -2.65 -1.60 8.82
CA LEU A 486 -1.90 -1.82 7.60
C LEU A 486 -0.49 -1.23 7.74
N SER A 487 0.49 -1.81 7.05
CA SER A 487 1.88 -1.33 7.06
C SER A 487 2.06 0.12 6.58
N ASN A 488 1.06 0.69 5.89
CA ASN A 488 1.02 2.10 5.47
C ASN A 488 0.35 3.05 6.49
N GLY A 489 0.06 2.57 7.70
CA GLY A 489 -0.51 3.35 8.79
C GLY A 489 -2.03 3.41 8.83
N MET A 490 -2.74 2.85 7.84
CA MET A 490 -4.21 2.82 7.86
C MET A 490 -4.71 1.91 8.98
N GLU A 491 -5.67 2.41 9.76
CA GLU A 491 -6.30 1.66 10.85
C GLU A 491 -7.75 1.32 10.48
N ALA A 492 -8.08 0.03 10.61
CA ALA A 492 -9.41 -0.47 10.32
C ALA A 492 -9.90 -1.39 11.42
N GLN A 493 -11.19 -1.28 11.74
CA GLN A 493 -11.85 -2.13 12.72
C GLN A 493 -13.19 -2.61 12.16
N ASN A 494 -13.32 -3.93 11.97
CA ASN A 494 -14.63 -4.54 11.74
C ASN A 494 -15.36 -4.61 13.09
N GLN A 495 -16.58 -4.07 13.15
CA GLN A 495 -17.40 -4.03 14.36
C GLN A 495 -18.14 -5.36 14.65
N GLY A 496 -17.85 -6.39 13.86
CA GLY A 496 -18.53 -7.68 13.87
C GLY A 496 -19.51 -7.78 12.71
N SER A 497 -19.53 -8.97 12.10
CA SER A 497 -20.50 -9.36 11.08
C SER A 497 -21.66 -10.08 11.74
N ARG A 498 -22.89 -9.80 11.29
CA ARG A 498 -24.08 -10.56 11.67
C ARG A 498 -24.93 -10.84 10.45
N THR A 499 -25.34 -12.09 10.29
CA THR A 499 -26.25 -12.50 9.21
C THR A 499 -27.26 -13.49 9.75
N THR A 500 -28.52 -13.34 9.34
CA THR A 500 -29.58 -14.33 9.58
C THR A 500 -30.28 -14.58 8.27
N THR A 501 -30.26 -15.82 7.80
CA THR A 501 -30.80 -16.25 6.52
C THR A 501 -31.95 -17.22 6.76
N GLY A 502 -33.11 -16.94 6.17
CA GLY A 502 -34.19 -17.90 6.05
C GLY A 502 -34.12 -18.62 4.70
N THR A 503 -34.41 -19.90 4.69
CA THR A 503 -34.43 -20.73 3.47
C THR A 503 -35.75 -21.47 3.35
N LEU A 504 -36.32 -21.45 2.15
CA LEU A 504 -37.38 -22.36 1.73
C LEU A 504 -36.81 -23.27 0.65
N GLY A 505 -36.97 -24.58 0.77
CA GLY A 505 -36.40 -25.48 -0.22
C GLY A 505 -37.08 -26.83 -0.30
N MET A 506 -36.61 -27.62 -1.27
CA MET A 506 -37.09 -28.96 -1.57
C MET A 506 -35.93 -29.80 -2.10
N ASN A 507 -35.75 -30.97 -1.49
CA ASN A 507 -34.87 -32.01 -2.00
C ASN A 507 -35.75 -33.09 -2.65
N THR A 508 -35.33 -33.63 -3.78
CA THR A 508 -35.99 -34.78 -4.43
C THR A 508 -34.96 -35.78 -4.87
N GLY A 509 -35.25 -37.07 -4.81
CA GLY A 509 -34.31 -38.08 -5.25
C GLY A 509 -34.99 -39.38 -5.62
N TYR A 510 -34.20 -40.28 -6.21
CA TYR A 510 -34.67 -41.57 -6.67
C TYR A 510 -33.73 -42.67 -6.20
N ARG A 511 -34.27 -43.82 -5.83
CA ARG A 511 -33.53 -44.98 -5.32
C ARG A 511 -33.39 -46.04 -6.41
N PHE A 512 -32.16 -46.32 -6.83
CA PHE A 512 -31.83 -47.44 -7.72
C PHE A 512 -31.11 -48.54 -6.94
N VAL A 513 -31.60 -49.78 -7.06
CA VAL A 513 -30.92 -50.98 -6.55
C VAL A 513 -30.38 -51.75 -7.74
N LEU A 514 -29.06 -51.93 -7.82
CA LEU A 514 -28.39 -52.65 -8.90
C LEU A 514 -28.44 -54.16 -8.66
N ASN A 515 -28.26 -54.95 -9.72
CA ASN A 515 -28.16 -56.42 -9.63
C ASN A 515 -27.02 -56.90 -8.72
N SER A 516 -26.00 -56.07 -8.49
CA SER A 516 -24.89 -56.33 -7.58
C SER A 516 -25.24 -56.11 -6.10
N GLY A 517 -26.45 -55.64 -5.78
CA GLY A 517 -26.87 -55.23 -4.43
C GLY A 517 -26.42 -53.82 -4.04
N ALA A 518 -25.62 -53.14 -4.87
CA ALA A 518 -25.23 -51.76 -4.65
C ALA A 518 -26.42 -50.81 -4.86
N GLU A 519 -26.50 -49.77 -4.02
CA GLU A 519 -27.60 -48.81 -4.05
C GLU A 519 -27.11 -47.42 -4.48
N ILE A 520 -27.77 -46.85 -5.48
CA ILE A 520 -27.47 -45.54 -6.06
C ILE A 520 -28.65 -44.62 -5.84
N ARG A 521 -28.39 -43.42 -5.32
CA ARG A 521 -29.39 -42.41 -4.98
C ARG A 521 -29.04 -41.04 -5.57
N PRO A 522 -29.37 -40.76 -6.84
CA PRO A 522 -29.33 -39.41 -7.36
C PRO A 522 -30.38 -38.54 -6.67
N TYR A 523 -30.06 -37.26 -6.51
CA TYR A 523 -30.98 -36.26 -5.96
C TYR A 523 -30.75 -34.89 -6.58
N ALA A 524 -31.77 -34.05 -6.50
CA ALA A 524 -31.75 -32.65 -6.87
C ALA A 524 -32.24 -31.78 -5.70
N ILE A 525 -31.71 -30.57 -5.62
CA ILE A 525 -31.98 -29.59 -4.57
C ILE A 525 -32.43 -28.30 -5.24
N PHE A 526 -33.52 -27.73 -4.76
CA PHE A 526 -33.93 -26.37 -5.11
C PHE A 526 -34.24 -25.60 -3.84
N SER A 527 -33.72 -24.38 -3.72
CA SER A 527 -34.05 -23.53 -2.57
C SER A 527 -33.96 -22.05 -2.90
N VAL A 528 -34.63 -21.25 -2.07
CA VAL A 528 -34.54 -19.80 -2.07
C VAL A 528 -34.12 -19.36 -0.68
N ASP A 529 -33.01 -18.64 -0.62
CA ASP A 529 -32.49 -18.02 0.59
C ASP A 529 -32.83 -16.53 0.60
N HIS A 530 -33.23 -16.02 1.76
CA HIS A 530 -33.41 -14.59 1.98
C HIS A 530 -32.71 -14.16 3.26
N ASP A 531 -31.83 -13.16 3.16
CA ASP A 531 -31.15 -12.58 4.31
C ASP A 531 -32.12 -11.69 5.10
N LEU A 532 -32.67 -12.22 6.19
CA LEU A 532 -33.58 -11.50 7.08
C LEU A 532 -32.85 -10.34 7.78
N MET A 533 -31.63 -10.60 8.24
CA MET A 533 -30.71 -9.62 8.84
C MET A 533 -29.34 -9.75 8.18
N ALA A 534 -28.72 -8.61 7.82
CA ALA A 534 -27.32 -8.55 7.43
C ALA A 534 -26.73 -7.24 7.95
N SER A 535 -25.62 -7.33 8.69
CA SER A 535 -24.90 -6.18 9.24
C SER A 535 -23.39 -6.45 9.17
N ASN A 536 -22.66 -5.59 8.46
CA ASN A 536 -21.21 -5.55 8.44
C ASN A 536 -20.78 -4.08 8.48
N LYS A 537 -20.38 -3.60 9.65
CA LYS A 537 -19.92 -2.21 9.84
C LYS A 537 -18.41 -2.20 10.00
N VAL A 538 -17.72 -1.40 9.19
CA VAL A 538 -16.26 -1.31 9.19
C VAL A 538 -15.88 0.14 9.45
N MET A 539 -15.14 0.39 10.53
CA MET A 539 -14.55 1.70 10.81
C MET A 539 -13.16 1.75 10.17
N ILE A 540 -12.89 2.73 9.31
CA ILE A 540 -11.60 2.91 8.64
C ILE A 540 -11.18 4.36 8.83
N ASN A 541 -10.01 4.61 9.45
CA ASN A 541 -9.53 5.95 9.80
C ASN A 541 -10.63 6.84 10.42
N ASN A 542 -11.32 6.32 11.44
CA ASN A 542 -12.41 6.98 12.18
C ASN A 542 -13.70 7.25 11.39
N GLU A 543 -13.84 6.76 10.16
CA GLU A 543 -15.07 6.83 9.37
C GLU A 543 -15.77 5.47 9.32
N MET A 544 -17.09 5.43 9.50
CA MET A 544 -17.86 4.20 9.51
C MET A 544 -18.48 3.92 8.14
N PHE A 545 -18.16 2.76 7.57
CA PHE A 545 -18.71 2.24 6.33
C PHE A 545 -19.73 1.14 6.63
N ASP A 546 -20.93 1.24 6.04
CA ASP A 546 -21.87 0.12 5.96
C ASP A 546 -21.49 -0.74 4.76
N ASN A 547 -21.18 -2.00 5.02
CA ASN A 547 -20.70 -2.94 4.04
C ASN A 547 -21.60 -4.18 3.95
N SER A 548 -22.84 -4.06 4.44
CA SER A 548 -23.79 -5.16 4.57
C SER A 548 -24.33 -5.64 3.22
N LEU A 549 -24.25 -6.95 2.95
CA LEU A 549 -24.73 -7.56 1.72
C LEU A 549 -26.05 -8.32 1.92
N LYS A 550 -27.15 -7.60 2.14
CA LYS A 550 -28.49 -8.21 2.22
C LYS A 550 -29.02 -8.57 0.83
N GLY A 551 -29.57 -9.77 0.65
CA GLY A 551 -30.25 -10.12 -0.60
C GLY A 551 -31.03 -11.42 -0.56
N THR A 552 -31.61 -11.75 -1.72
CA THR A 552 -32.24 -13.05 -2.01
C THR A 552 -31.36 -13.81 -3.00
N ARG A 553 -31.26 -15.12 -2.80
CA ARG A 553 -30.53 -16.03 -3.68
C ARG A 553 -31.39 -17.23 -4.03
N ALA A 554 -31.40 -17.63 -5.29
CA ALA A 554 -31.96 -18.89 -5.74
C ALA A 554 -30.84 -19.90 -5.91
N ASN A 555 -31.04 -21.11 -5.39
CA ASN A 555 -30.07 -22.19 -5.41
C ASN A 555 -30.63 -23.39 -6.17
N ALA A 556 -29.76 -24.04 -6.92
CA ALA A 556 -30.03 -25.31 -7.56
C ALA A 556 -28.84 -26.25 -7.36
N GLY A 557 -29.10 -27.54 -7.17
CA GLY A 557 -28.05 -28.52 -6.99
C GLY A 557 -28.44 -29.90 -7.45
N VAL A 558 -27.45 -30.71 -7.74
CA VAL A 558 -27.59 -32.13 -8.06
C VAL A 558 -26.52 -32.91 -7.34
N GLY A 559 -26.83 -34.14 -6.96
CA GLY A 559 -25.87 -35.02 -6.32
C GLY A 559 -26.23 -36.47 -6.47
N ILE A 560 -25.31 -37.32 -6.03
CA ILE A 560 -25.43 -38.77 -6.05
C ILE A 560 -24.83 -39.33 -4.76
N ASN A 561 -25.55 -40.24 -4.13
CA ASN A 561 -25.04 -41.05 -3.02
C ASN A 561 -24.99 -42.51 -3.46
N VAL A 562 -23.88 -43.19 -3.16
CA VAL A 562 -23.68 -44.60 -3.51
C VAL A 562 -23.25 -45.37 -2.25
N ASN A 563 -23.97 -46.44 -1.94
CA ASN A 563 -23.55 -47.40 -0.92
C ASN A 563 -22.73 -48.49 -1.60
N LEU A 564 -21.42 -48.48 -1.35
CA LEU A 564 -20.46 -49.44 -1.92
C LEU A 564 -20.53 -50.79 -1.20
N THR A 565 -20.73 -50.75 0.11
CA THR A 565 -21.00 -51.90 0.99
C THR A 565 -22.06 -51.52 2.01
N SER A 566 -22.43 -52.44 2.91
CA SER A 566 -23.35 -52.14 4.02
C SER A 566 -22.85 -51.04 4.96
N ASN A 567 -21.52 -50.85 5.03
CA ASN A 567 -20.88 -49.91 5.97
C ASN A 567 -20.19 -48.74 5.26
N LEU A 568 -19.87 -48.84 3.97
CA LEU A 568 -19.13 -47.81 3.24
C LEU A 568 -20.01 -47.12 2.21
N SER A 569 -20.08 -45.79 2.28
CA SER A 569 -20.81 -44.98 1.30
C SER A 569 -20.00 -43.78 0.84
N ILE A 570 -20.17 -43.42 -0.43
CA ILE A 570 -19.59 -42.23 -1.04
C ILE A 570 -20.71 -41.30 -1.53
N GLY A 571 -20.41 -40.02 -1.67
CA GLY A 571 -21.36 -39.04 -2.19
C GLY A 571 -20.65 -37.88 -2.87
N SER A 572 -21.31 -37.31 -3.87
CA SER A 572 -20.88 -36.09 -4.54
C SER A 572 -22.08 -35.18 -4.76
N GLU A 573 -21.89 -33.89 -4.56
CA GLU A 573 -22.91 -32.86 -4.74
C GLU A 573 -22.28 -31.64 -5.43
N VAL A 574 -22.99 -31.10 -6.42
CA VAL A 574 -22.66 -29.83 -7.05
C VAL A 574 -23.83 -28.88 -6.90
N LYS A 575 -23.59 -27.66 -6.42
CA LYS A 575 -24.59 -26.61 -6.26
C LYS A 575 -24.16 -25.33 -6.98
N VAL A 576 -25.15 -24.58 -7.42
CA VAL A 576 -25.01 -23.24 -7.98
C VAL A 576 -25.99 -22.29 -7.29
N SER A 577 -25.60 -21.03 -7.12
CA SER A 577 -26.45 -19.99 -6.53
C SER A 577 -26.40 -18.71 -7.33
N LYS A 578 -27.56 -18.08 -7.52
CA LYS A 578 -27.67 -16.76 -8.15
C LYS A 578 -28.45 -15.79 -7.28
N GLY A 579 -27.83 -14.65 -6.98
CA GLY A 579 -28.47 -13.54 -6.29
C GLY A 579 -27.97 -12.18 -6.80
N LYS A 580 -28.54 -11.10 -6.24
CA LYS A 580 -28.20 -9.72 -6.62
C LYS A 580 -26.74 -9.36 -6.31
N ASN A 581 -26.32 -9.64 -5.08
CA ASN A 581 -25.00 -9.23 -4.55
C ASN A 581 -23.99 -10.39 -4.50
N ILE A 582 -24.47 -11.62 -4.35
CA ILE A 582 -23.63 -12.81 -4.22
C ILE A 582 -24.10 -13.81 -5.27
N THR A 583 -23.16 -14.31 -6.06
CA THR A 583 -23.33 -15.46 -6.96
C THR A 583 -22.33 -16.52 -6.53
N THR A 584 -22.74 -17.79 -6.53
CA THR A 584 -21.87 -18.93 -6.28
C THR A 584 -21.86 -19.76 -7.55
N PRO A 585 -20.87 -19.57 -8.45
CA PRO A 585 -20.83 -20.31 -9.71
C PRO A 585 -20.79 -21.81 -9.50
N MET A 586 -20.14 -22.28 -8.42
CA MET A 586 -20.04 -23.69 -8.12
C MET A 586 -19.62 -23.93 -6.66
N THR A 587 -20.37 -24.77 -5.96
CA THR A 587 -19.97 -25.44 -4.72
C THR A 587 -19.92 -26.94 -4.99
N ILE A 588 -18.86 -27.60 -4.56
CA ILE A 588 -18.68 -29.06 -4.66
C ILE A 588 -18.49 -29.63 -3.26
N ASN A 589 -19.30 -30.62 -2.90
CA ASN A 589 -19.06 -31.48 -1.75
C ASN A 589 -18.75 -32.91 -2.22
N MET A 590 -17.67 -33.49 -1.71
CA MET A 590 -17.34 -34.91 -1.94
C MET A 590 -17.17 -35.60 -0.59
N GLY A 591 -18.06 -36.55 -0.28
CA GLY A 591 -18.15 -37.19 1.02
C GLY A 591 -17.84 -38.68 0.97
N VAL A 592 -17.20 -39.18 2.03
CA VAL A 592 -17.12 -40.62 2.35
C VAL A 592 -17.60 -40.82 3.78
N ALA A 593 -18.33 -41.91 4.02
CA ALA A 593 -18.80 -42.25 5.36
C ALA A 593 -18.68 -43.75 5.60
N TYR A 594 -18.31 -44.09 6.84
CA TYR A 594 -18.27 -45.44 7.37
C TYR A 594 -19.27 -45.56 8.53
N THR A 595 -20.28 -46.41 8.38
CA THR A 595 -21.32 -46.67 9.39
C THR A 595 -21.07 -47.97 10.15
N PHE A 596 -21.46 -48.05 11.42
CA PHE A 596 -21.24 -49.22 12.29
C PHE A 596 -22.36 -49.43 13.30
#